data_AF-A0A2N3FQJ8-F1
#
_entry.id   AF-A0A2N3FQJ8-F1
#
_cell.length_a   1.000
_cell.length_b   1.000
_cell.length_c   1.000
_cell.angle_alpha   90.00
_cell.angle_beta   90.00
_cell.angle_gamma   90.00
#
_symmetry.space_group_name_H-M   'P 1'
#
loop_
_entity.id
_entity.type
_entity.pdbx_description
1 polymer ?
#
loop_
_entity_poly.entity_id
_entity_poly.type
_entity_poly.pdbx_seq_one_letter_code
_entity_poly.pdbx_strand_id
1 'polypeptide(L)'
;MTPHNPKARSLAVVGHQWLQIEAGEHGGSWELGYTDEDIEHARAIIEAVISGRVIELVSLRRSEVRVTLATGSQITETGYGTGLGWLPVPGWRKRAKAVTYEPYKDDEPTS
;
A
#
# COMPACT_ATOMS: atom_id res chain seq x y z
N MET A 1 -5.36 -0.72 12.00
CA MET A 1 -4.26 -1.15 12.89
C MET A 1 -3.20 -0.07 12.86
N THR A 2 -2.80 0.45 14.02
CA THR A 2 -1.84 1.57 14.11
C THR A 2 -0.48 1.01 14.56
N PRO A 3 0.59 1.17 13.77
CA PRO A 3 1.91 0.70 14.13
C PRO A 3 2.50 1.52 15.29
N HIS A 4 3.43 0.91 16.04
CA HIS A 4 4.18 1.60 17.08
C HIS A 4 5.29 2.47 16.50
N ASN A 5 5.92 2.02 15.40
CA ASN A 5 6.86 2.83 14.63
C ASN A 5 6.08 3.94 13.88
N PRO A 6 6.34 5.24 14.14
CA PRO A 6 5.62 6.35 13.50
C PRO A 6 5.94 6.53 12.01
N LYS A 7 6.98 5.88 11.49
CA LYS A 7 7.33 5.86 10.07
C LYS A 7 6.76 4.65 9.32
N ALA A 8 6.14 3.72 10.05
CA ALA A 8 5.39 2.63 9.45
C ALA A 8 4.00 3.10 9.03
N ARG A 9 3.46 2.49 7.97
CA ARG A 9 2.16 2.88 7.44
C ARG A 9 1.02 2.18 8.18
N SER A 10 0.04 2.94 8.66
CA SER A 10 -1.19 2.35 9.20
C SER A 10 -1.95 1.55 8.14
N LEU A 11 -2.42 0.37 8.54
CA LEU A 11 -3.15 -0.56 7.70
C LEU A 11 -4.61 -0.59 8.17
N ALA A 12 -5.55 -0.39 7.25
CA ALA A 12 -6.96 -0.63 7.52
C ALA A 12 -7.43 -1.86 6.73
N VAL A 13 -8.28 -2.66 7.39
CA VAL A 13 -8.98 -3.78 6.78
C VAL A 13 -10.45 -3.59 7.13
N VAL A 14 -11.28 -3.40 6.11
CA VAL A 14 -12.71 -3.08 6.29
C VAL A 14 -13.54 -4.12 5.55
N GLY A 15 -14.46 -4.76 6.26
CA GLY A 15 -15.40 -5.73 5.68
C GLY A 15 -16.72 -5.06 5.31
N HIS A 16 -17.05 -5.07 4.02
CA HIS A 16 -18.34 -4.66 3.46
C HIS A 16 -18.92 -5.80 2.62
N GLN A 17 -19.61 -5.48 1.51
CA GLN A 17 -19.95 -6.46 0.46
C GLN A 17 -18.69 -7.10 -0.16
N TRP A 18 -17.54 -6.43 -0.02
CA TRP A 18 -16.19 -6.90 -0.35
C TRP A 18 -15.24 -6.62 0.83
N LEU A 19 -14.06 -7.23 0.80
CA LEU A 19 -12.96 -6.95 1.71
C LEU A 19 -12.11 -5.81 1.14
N GLN A 20 -11.96 -4.72 1.88
CA GLN A 20 -11.12 -3.59 1.47
C GLN A 20 -9.85 -3.52 2.33
N ILE A 21 -8.69 -3.39 1.68
CA ILE A 21 -7.39 -3.19 2.35
C ILE A 21 -6.82 -1.84 1.94
N GLU A 22 -6.46 -1.03 2.93
CA GLU A 22 -5.82 0.28 2.72
C GLU A 22 -4.42 0.31 3.34
N ALA A 23 -3.40 0.57 2.53
CA ALA A 23 -2.00 0.58 2.95
C ALA A 23 -1.15 1.72 2.33
N GLY A 24 -1.77 2.84 1.99
CA GLY A 24 -1.08 4.08 1.59
C GLY A 24 -1.71 5.32 2.22
N GLU A 25 -1.13 6.49 1.95
CA GLU A 25 -1.65 7.78 2.40
C GLU A 25 -2.56 8.43 1.34
N HIS A 26 -2.17 8.36 0.08
CA HIS A 26 -2.92 8.96 -1.04
C HIS A 26 -3.51 7.89 -1.99
N GLY A 27 -3.23 6.62 -1.75
CA GLY A 27 -3.67 5.47 -2.54
C GLY A 27 -3.42 4.18 -1.75
N GLY A 28 -3.28 3.06 -2.45
CA GLY A 28 -3.07 1.74 -1.85
C GLY A 28 -4.35 1.15 -1.28
N SER A 29 -5.46 1.25 -2.03
CA SER A 29 -6.73 0.61 -1.68
C SER A 29 -7.05 -0.56 -2.62
N TRP A 30 -7.12 -1.77 -2.08
CA TRP A 30 -7.53 -2.95 -2.82
C TRP A 30 -8.91 -3.42 -2.36
N GLU A 31 -9.81 -3.63 -3.32
CA GLU A 31 -11.11 -4.24 -3.09
C GLU A 31 -11.04 -5.70 -3.55
N LEU A 32 -11.29 -6.63 -2.62
CA LEU A 32 -11.11 -8.06 -2.79
C LEU A 32 -12.41 -8.77 -2.45
N GLY A 33 -12.70 -9.89 -3.12
CA GLY A 33 -13.82 -10.74 -2.76
C GLY A 33 -13.58 -11.52 -1.45
N TYR A 34 -14.50 -12.44 -1.16
CA TYR A 34 -14.36 -13.42 -0.07
C TYR A 34 -14.04 -14.82 -0.60
N THR A 35 -13.43 -14.90 -1.78
CA THR A 35 -12.92 -16.17 -2.30
C THR A 35 -11.65 -16.56 -1.54
N ASP A 36 -11.32 -17.86 -1.49
CA ASP A 36 -10.07 -18.30 -0.83
C ASP A 36 -8.84 -17.62 -1.45
N GLU A 37 -8.85 -17.40 -2.77
CA GLU A 37 -7.79 -16.67 -3.48
C GLU A 37 -7.66 -15.23 -3.00
N ASP A 38 -8.79 -14.51 -2.86
CA ASP A 38 -8.82 -13.13 -2.39
C ASP A 38 -8.38 -13.00 -0.93
N ILE A 39 -8.72 -13.98 -0.07
CA ILE A 39 -8.29 -14.00 1.33
C ILE A 39 -6.79 -14.24 1.44
N GLU A 40 -6.23 -15.14 0.65
CA GLU A 40 -4.76 -15.34 0.61
C GLU A 40 -4.05 -14.11 0.03
N HIS A 41 -4.65 -13.46 -0.97
CA HIS A 41 -4.14 -12.20 -1.53
C HIS A 41 -4.15 -11.09 -0.46
N ALA A 42 -5.25 -10.95 0.26
CA ALA A 42 -5.40 -10.03 1.38
C ALA A 42 -4.31 -10.24 2.43
N ARG A 43 -4.13 -11.50 2.86
CA ARG A 43 -3.11 -11.88 3.83
C ARG A 43 -1.70 -11.52 3.34
N ALA A 44 -1.38 -11.82 2.08
CA ALA A 44 -0.07 -11.53 1.52
C ALA A 44 0.24 -10.02 1.50
N ILE A 45 -0.77 -9.18 1.21
CA ILE A 45 -0.64 -7.72 1.29
C ILE A 45 -0.39 -7.29 2.75
N ILE A 46 -1.20 -7.76 3.68
CA ILE A 46 -1.09 -7.42 5.11
C ILE A 46 0.31 -7.74 5.64
N GLU A 47 0.83 -8.95 5.37
CA GLU A 47 2.15 -9.39 5.81
C GLU A 47 3.27 -8.54 5.20
N ALA A 48 3.16 -8.17 3.93
CA ALA A 48 4.12 -7.29 3.26
C ALA A 48 4.13 -5.87 3.86
N VAL A 49 2.96 -5.32 4.20
CA VAL A 49 2.82 -4.00 4.84
C VAL A 49 3.43 -4.00 6.24
N ILE A 50 3.11 -5.01 7.05
CA ILE A 50 3.69 -5.19 8.39
C ILE A 50 5.22 -5.27 8.32
N SER A 51 5.74 -5.92 7.27
CA SER A 51 7.19 -6.07 7.02
C SER A 51 7.85 -4.85 6.39
N GLY A 52 7.15 -3.73 6.18
CA GLY A 52 7.71 -2.52 5.58
C GLY A 52 8.07 -2.65 4.09
N ARG A 53 7.51 -3.63 3.37
CA ARG A 53 7.79 -3.86 1.94
C ARG A 53 6.89 -3.02 1.03
N VAL A 54 6.68 -1.76 1.42
CA VAL A 54 5.75 -0.85 0.75
C VAL A 54 6.47 0.43 0.34
N ILE A 55 6.29 0.81 -0.92
CA ILE A 55 6.77 2.07 -1.47
C ILE A 55 5.58 2.81 -2.05
N GLU A 56 5.38 4.04 -1.64
CA GLU A 56 4.41 4.94 -2.24
C GLU A 56 5.12 6.00 -3.08
N LEU A 57 4.74 6.10 -4.34
CA LEU A 57 5.18 7.12 -5.27
C LEU A 57 4.12 8.23 -5.28
N VAL A 58 4.46 9.41 -4.79
CA VAL A 58 3.53 10.54 -4.74
C VAL A 58 3.97 11.62 -5.72
N SER A 59 3.03 12.08 -6.55
CA SER A 59 3.21 13.26 -7.39
C SER A 59 1.92 14.08 -7.42
N LEU A 60 1.93 15.22 -8.10
CA LEU A 60 0.75 16.08 -8.19
C LEU A 60 -0.46 15.31 -8.74
N ARG A 61 -1.45 15.06 -7.88
CA ARG A 61 -2.72 14.36 -8.18
C ARG A 61 -2.59 12.88 -8.60
N ARG A 62 -1.45 12.25 -8.33
CA ARG A 62 -1.20 10.83 -8.61
C ARG A 62 -0.44 10.21 -7.45
N SER A 63 -0.89 9.04 -7.04
CA SER A 63 -0.17 8.16 -6.14
C SER A 63 -0.05 6.79 -6.77
N GLU A 64 1.00 6.05 -6.44
CA GLU A 64 1.09 4.63 -6.75
C GLU A 64 1.73 3.93 -5.56
N VAL A 65 0.98 3.01 -4.97
CA VAL A 65 1.46 2.18 -3.88
C VAL A 65 1.90 0.86 -4.47
N ARG A 66 3.15 0.50 -4.22
CA ARG A 66 3.75 -0.77 -4.61
C ARG A 66 4.00 -1.59 -3.35
N VAL A 67 3.39 -2.76 -3.30
CA VAL A 67 3.58 -3.74 -2.23
C VAL A 67 4.40 -4.88 -2.81
N THR A 68 5.56 -5.16 -2.22
CA THR A 68 6.38 -6.30 -2.62
C THR A 68 6.06 -7.49 -1.71
N LEU A 69 5.46 -8.53 -2.28
CA LEU A 69 5.11 -9.76 -1.60
C LEU A 69 6.35 -10.56 -1.19
N ALA A 70 6.17 -11.52 -0.28
CA ALA A 70 7.25 -12.40 0.16
C ALA A 70 7.86 -13.23 -0.99
N THR A 71 7.07 -13.51 -2.03
CA THR A 71 7.52 -14.19 -3.26
C THR A 71 8.38 -13.29 -4.16
N GLY A 72 8.50 -12.00 -3.86
CA GLY A 72 9.14 -10.99 -4.70
C GLY A 72 8.21 -10.39 -5.75
N SER A 73 6.99 -10.91 -5.92
CA SER A 73 5.99 -10.31 -6.81
C SER A 73 5.58 -8.93 -6.31
N GLN A 74 5.28 -8.01 -7.23
CA GLN A 74 4.81 -6.68 -6.90
C GLN A 74 3.34 -6.51 -7.24
N ILE A 75 2.56 -6.10 -6.25
CA ILE A 75 1.19 -5.63 -6.43
C ILE A 75 1.23 -4.11 -6.44
N THR A 76 0.52 -3.52 -7.38
CA THR A 76 0.48 -2.07 -7.57
C THR A 76 -0.95 -1.58 -7.54
N GLU A 77 -1.18 -0.48 -6.84
CA GLU A 77 -2.43 0.27 -6.85
C GLU A 77 -2.10 1.72 -7.22
N THR A 78 -2.90 2.34 -8.09
CA THR A 78 -2.69 3.71 -8.56
C THR A 78 -3.85 4.59 -8.10
N GLY A 79 -3.60 5.44 -7.11
CA GLY A 79 -4.57 6.42 -6.65
C GLY A 79 -4.64 7.66 -7.54
N TYR A 80 -5.85 8.22 -7.63
CA TYR A 80 -6.16 9.41 -8.40
C TYR A 80 -6.61 10.53 -7.45
N GLY A 81 -5.96 11.69 -7.50
CA GLY A 81 -6.41 12.86 -6.73
C GLY A 81 -7.75 13.42 -7.24
N THR A 82 -8.46 14.17 -6.39
CA THR A 82 -9.75 14.78 -6.72
C THR A 82 -9.66 15.80 -7.88
N GLY A 83 -10.73 15.94 -8.66
CA GLY A 83 -10.86 16.94 -9.74
C GLY A 83 -10.44 16.41 -11.11
N LEU A 84 -9.51 17.10 -11.79
CA LEU A 84 -8.91 16.68 -13.08
C LEU A 84 -8.05 15.41 -12.98
N GLY A 85 -8.26 14.58 -11.97
CA GLY A 85 -7.57 13.32 -11.72
C GLY A 85 -7.79 12.26 -12.79
N TRP A 86 -8.66 12.46 -13.78
CA TRP A 86 -8.78 11.59 -14.95
C TRP A 86 -7.78 11.94 -16.07
N LEU A 87 -7.18 13.14 -16.07
CA LEU A 87 -6.24 13.54 -17.12
C LEU A 87 -4.95 12.70 -17.05
N PRO A 88 -4.48 12.09 -18.16
CA PRO A 88 -3.20 11.42 -18.17
C PRO A 88 -2.09 12.43 -17.83
N VAL A 89 -1.17 12.05 -16.94
CA VAL A 89 -0.01 12.87 -16.58
C VAL A 89 1.26 12.13 -17.04
N PRO A 90 1.69 12.27 -18.29
CA PRO A 90 2.84 11.53 -18.81
C PRO A 90 4.09 11.75 -17.95
N GLY A 91 4.84 10.68 -17.71
CA GLY A 91 6.08 10.73 -16.93
C GLY A 91 5.92 11.17 -15.48
N TRP A 92 4.71 11.14 -14.90
CA TRP A 92 4.48 11.51 -13.50
C TRP A 92 5.32 10.66 -12.54
N ARG A 93 5.45 9.35 -12.81
CA ARG A 93 6.26 8.42 -12.00
C ARG A 93 7.73 8.82 -11.92
N LYS A 94 8.30 9.38 -13.00
CA LYS A 94 9.70 9.86 -13.02
C LYS A 94 9.91 11.12 -12.17
N ARG A 95 8.83 11.87 -11.91
CA ARG A 95 8.82 13.10 -11.12
C ARG A 95 8.22 12.87 -9.73
N ALA A 96 7.81 11.65 -9.43
CA ALA A 96 7.19 11.31 -8.16
C ALA A 96 8.26 11.21 -7.07
N LYS A 97 7.91 11.67 -5.88
CA LYS A 97 8.70 11.44 -4.68
C LYS A 97 8.38 10.04 -4.18
N ALA A 98 9.41 9.21 -3.98
CA ALA A 98 9.24 7.91 -3.36
C ALA A 98 9.26 8.05 -1.83
N VAL A 99 8.29 7.42 -1.17
CA VAL A 99 8.20 7.27 0.27
C VAL A 99 8.24 5.78 0.56
N THR A 100 9.28 5.33 1.25
CA THR A 100 9.39 3.94 1.72
C THR A 100 8.86 3.89 3.14
N TYR A 101 7.91 2.99 3.39
CA TYR A 101 7.34 2.79 4.72
C TYR A 101 8.16 1.78 5.51
N GLU A 102 8.43 2.08 6.77
CA GLU A 102 9.17 1.17 7.65
C GLU A 102 8.26 0.03 8.18
N PRO A 103 8.84 -1.08 8.67
CA PRO A 103 8.09 -2.17 9.29
C PRO A 103 7.40 -1.74 10.60
N TYR A 104 6.37 -2.49 11.01
CA TYR A 104 5.56 -2.17 12.20
C TYR A 104 6.32 -2.28 13.52
N LYS A 105 7.31 -3.19 13.54
CA LYS A 105 8.24 -3.36 14.64
C LYS A 105 9.58 -2.84 14.16
N ASP A 106 10.24 -2.06 15.00
CA ASP A 106 11.67 -1.84 14.85
C ASP A 106 12.32 -3.19 15.12
N ASP A 107 13.01 -3.76 14.13
CA ASP A 107 13.93 -4.87 14.37
C ASP A 107 15.12 -4.29 15.17
N GLU A 108 14.91 -3.96 16.44
CA GLU A 108 16.02 -3.92 17.38
C GLU A 108 16.55 -5.35 17.48
N PRO A 109 17.83 -5.59 17.16
CA PRO A 109 18.41 -6.91 17.36
C PRO A 109 18.38 -7.18 18.87
N THR A 110 17.52 -8.11 19.29
CA THR A 110 17.58 -8.71 20.62
C THR A 110 19.03 -9.12 20.91
N SER A 111 19.68 -8.39 21.81
CA SER A 111 20.94 -8.80 22.45
C SER A 111 20.67 -9.80 23.57
#